data_AF-A0A2V8UET6-F1
#
_entry.id   AF-A0A2V8UET6-F1
#
_cell.length_a   1.000
_cell.length_b   1.000
_cell.length_c   1.000
_cell.angle_alpha   90.00
_cell.angle_beta   90.00
_cell.angle_gamma   90.00
#
_symmetry.space_group_name_H-M   'P 1'
#
loop_
_entity.id
_entity.type
_entity.pdbx_description
1 polymer ?
#
loop_
_entity_poly.entity_id
_entity_poly.type
_entity_poly.pdbx_seq_one_letter_code
_entity_poly.pdbx_strand_id
1 'polypeptide(L)'
;MTPATSNPSSGALDRGELSLYYQPQFQLPDVRMVESEALLRWNHPERGMISPAPFIPVAGESGLIVPIGTWALQEACRQNHLWERRCGQHFRPAVRTN
;
A
#
# COMPACT_ATOMS: atom_id res chain seq x y z
N MET A 1 4.98 4.17 -38.52
CA MET A 1 4.36 3.03 -37.83
C MET A 1 5.47 2.18 -37.25
N THR A 2 5.72 2.32 -35.96
CA THR A 2 6.56 1.42 -35.15
C THR A 2 5.69 0.94 -34.00
N PRO A 3 5.58 -0.37 -33.72
CA PRO A 3 4.75 -0.84 -32.63
C PRO A 3 5.45 -0.53 -31.31
N ALA A 4 4.75 0.14 -30.41
CA ALA A 4 5.20 0.38 -29.05
C ALA A 4 5.35 -0.96 -28.32
N THR A 5 6.54 -1.17 -27.78
CA THR A 5 6.92 -2.30 -26.94
C THR A 5 5.93 -2.44 -25.78
N SER A 6 5.29 -3.61 -25.69
CA SER A 6 4.48 -4.04 -24.56
C SER A 6 5.31 -3.96 -23.27
N ASN A 7 4.94 -3.05 -22.36
CA ASN A 7 5.60 -2.86 -21.08
C ASN A 7 5.14 -3.92 -20.06
N PRO A 8 6.01 -4.79 -19.51
CA PRO A 8 5.62 -5.82 -18.56
C PRO A 8 5.59 -5.24 -17.13
N SER A 9 4.56 -4.47 -16.78
CA SER A 9 4.47 -3.83 -15.45
C SER A 9 3.07 -3.38 -15.02
N SER A 10 2.02 -4.15 -15.35
CA SER A 10 0.62 -3.79 -15.07
C SER A 10 -0.16 -4.83 -14.25
N GLY A 11 0.31 -6.06 -14.18
CA GLY A 11 -0.53 -7.20 -13.79
C GLY A 11 -1.26 -7.08 -12.44
N ALA A 12 -0.52 -7.00 -11.33
CA ALA A 12 -1.13 -7.06 -9.99
C ALA A 12 -1.87 -5.76 -9.60
N LEU A 13 -1.39 -4.61 -10.10
CA LEU A 13 -2.03 -3.31 -9.90
C LEU A 13 -3.40 -3.27 -10.61
N ASP A 14 -3.43 -3.67 -11.89
CA ASP A 14 -4.65 -3.65 -12.70
C ASP A 14 -5.66 -4.73 -12.27
N ARG A 15 -5.18 -5.83 -11.68
CA ARG A 15 -6.04 -6.92 -11.17
C ARG A 15 -6.57 -6.66 -9.75
N GLY A 16 -6.25 -5.53 -9.12
CA GLY A 16 -6.72 -5.21 -7.77
C GLY A 16 -6.19 -6.18 -6.70
N GLU A 17 -5.02 -6.77 -6.92
CA GLU A 17 -4.43 -7.77 -6.02
C GLU A 17 -3.65 -7.12 -4.86
N LEU A 18 -3.45 -5.80 -4.89
CA LEU A 18 -2.76 -5.06 -3.83
C LEU A 18 -3.76 -4.52 -2.81
N SER A 19 -3.36 -4.55 -1.54
CA SER A 19 -4.13 -3.98 -0.42
C SER A 19 -3.21 -3.36 0.63
N LEU A 20 -3.77 -2.46 1.44
CA LEU A 20 -3.08 -1.88 2.59
C LEU A 20 -3.67 -2.42 3.89
N TYR A 21 -2.78 -2.91 4.74
CA TYR A 21 -3.08 -3.25 6.13
C TYR A 21 -2.58 -2.12 7.01
N TYR A 22 -3.24 -1.89 8.13
CA TYR A 22 -2.97 -0.72 8.97
C TYR A 22 -2.57 -1.16 10.37
N GLN A 23 -1.33 -0.87 10.74
CA GLN A 23 -0.82 -1.12 12.07
C GLN A 23 -0.93 0.17 12.89
N PRO A 24 -1.76 0.22 13.95
CA PRO A 24 -1.88 1.40 14.78
C PRO A 24 -0.63 1.60 15.65
N GLN A 25 -0.25 2.86 15.85
CA GLN A 25 0.80 3.27 16.77
C GLN A 25 0.17 4.06 17.92
N PHE A 26 0.57 3.71 19.14
CA PHE A 26 0.02 4.29 20.36
C PHE A 26 1.10 5.06 21.12
N GLN A 27 0.75 6.23 21.60
CA GLN A 27 1.54 6.98 22.56
C GLN A 27 1.17 6.55 23.99
N LEU A 28 2.19 6.34 24.80
CA LEU A 28 2.09 6.01 26.23
C LEU A 28 2.48 7.22 27.09
N PRO A 29 1.98 7.34 28.34
CA PRO A 29 1.18 6.35 29.08
C PRO A 29 -0.32 6.34 28.75
N ASP A 30 -0.83 7.37 28.08
CA ASP A 30 -2.28 7.61 27.93
C ASP A 30 -3.00 6.67 26.94
N VAL A 31 -2.30 5.69 26.36
CA VAL A 31 -2.78 4.73 25.33
C VAL A 31 -3.59 5.43 24.23
N ARG A 32 -3.07 6.55 23.75
CA ARG A 32 -3.69 7.30 22.66
C ARG A 32 -3.15 6.82 21.33
N MET A 33 -4.04 6.39 20.43
CA MET A 33 -3.66 6.14 19.04
C MET A 33 -3.26 7.46 18.38
N VAL A 34 -2.04 7.52 17.85
CA VAL A 34 -1.47 8.75 17.26
C VAL A 34 -1.35 8.64 15.74
N GLU A 35 -0.92 7.48 15.26
CA GLU A 35 -0.61 7.26 13.84
C GLU A 35 -1.00 5.84 13.44
N SER A 36 -1.07 5.60 12.14
CA SER A 36 -1.15 4.25 11.61
C SER A 36 -0.19 4.07 10.45
N GLU A 37 0.53 2.95 10.50
CA GLU A 37 1.40 2.52 9.43
C GLU A 37 0.61 1.72 8.39
N ALA A 38 0.63 2.19 7.15
CA ALA A 38 0.10 1.48 6.00
C ALA A 38 1.15 0.48 5.47
N LEU A 39 0.77 -0.79 5.49
CA LEU A 39 1.59 -1.94 5.15
C LEU A 39 1.05 -2.60 3.88
N LEU A 40 1.84 -2.60 2.81
CA LEU A 40 1.46 -3.20 1.55
C LEU A 40 1.30 -4.73 1.68
N ARG A 41 0.27 -5.29 1.05
CA ARG A 41 0.03 -6.73 0.93
C ARG A 41 -0.36 -7.09 -0.49
N TRP A 42 0.16 -8.21 -0.98
CA TRP A 42 -0.26 -8.79 -2.26
C TRP A 42 -1.14 -10.01 -2.01
N ASN A 43 -2.42 -9.89 -2.37
CA ASN A 43 -3.40 -10.97 -2.36
C ASN A 43 -3.27 -11.78 -3.65
N HIS A 44 -2.30 -12.69 -3.69
CA HIS A 44 -2.07 -13.54 -4.85
C HIS A 44 -3.19 -14.60 -4.94
N PRO A 45 -3.79 -14.83 -6.13
CA PRO A 45 -4.95 -15.72 -6.28
C PRO A 45 -4.68 -17.15 -5.79
N GLU A 46 -3.50 -17.69 -6.07
CA GLU A 46 -3.13 -19.06 -5.67
C GLU A 46 -2.37 -19.16 -4.33
N ARG A 47 -1.58 -18.14 -3.97
CA ARG A 47 -0.67 -18.19 -2.82
C ARG A 47 -1.23 -17.47 -1.58
N GLY A 48 -2.40 -16.84 -1.72
CA GLY A 48 -3.00 -16.04 -0.66
C GLY A 48 -2.23 -14.74 -0.40
N MET A 49 -2.30 -14.25 0.83
CA MET A 49 -1.68 -12.98 1.22
C MET A 49 -0.16 -13.13 1.37
N ILE A 50 0.58 -12.39 0.55
CA ILE A 50 2.04 -12.32 0.56
C ILE A 50 2.47 -10.99 1.19
N SER A 51 3.44 -11.05 2.09
CA SER A 51 4.10 -9.87 2.66
C SER A 51 4.92 -9.13 1.59
N PRO A 52 5.34 -7.88 1.81
CA PRO A 52 6.07 -7.10 0.81
C PRO A 52 7.50 -7.58 0.56
N ALA A 53 8.21 -8.02 1.59
CA ALA A 53 9.62 -8.44 1.51
C ALA A 53 9.99 -9.38 0.32
N PRO A 54 9.18 -10.38 -0.07
CA PRO A 54 9.49 -11.25 -1.20
C PRO A 54 9.31 -10.62 -2.59
N PHE A 55 8.48 -9.58 -2.74
CA PHE A 55 8.15 -9.01 -4.06
C PHE A 55 8.65 -7.57 -4.25
N ILE A 56 8.96 -6.83 -3.20
CA ILE A 56 9.51 -5.47 -3.30
C ILE A 56 10.84 -5.42 -4.07
N PRO A 57 11.82 -6.33 -3.87
CA PRO A 57 13.05 -6.32 -4.66
C PRO A 57 12.78 -6.49 -6.16
N VAL A 58 11.90 -7.44 -6.51
CA VAL A 58 11.50 -7.71 -7.91
C VAL A 58 10.76 -6.51 -8.51
N ALA A 59 9.89 -5.87 -7.72
CA ALA A 59 9.22 -4.64 -8.12
C ALA A 59 10.21 -3.48 -8.32
N GLY A 60 11.29 -3.43 -7.54
CA GLY A 60 12.38 -2.49 -7.70
C GLY A 60 13.12 -2.67 -9.02
N GLU A 61 13.56 -3.90 -9.30
CA GLU A 61 14.30 -4.25 -10.53
C GLU A 61 13.47 -4.03 -11.81
N SER A 62 12.16 -4.23 -11.74
CA SER A 62 11.23 -4.03 -12.86
C SER A 62 10.70 -2.58 -13.00
N GLY A 63 11.08 -1.67 -12.09
CA GLY A 63 10.56 -0.30 -12.06
C GLY A 63 9.12 -0.15 -11.55
N LEU A 64 8.48 -1.28 -11.20
CA LEU A 64 7.12 -1.35 -10.64
C LEU A 64 6.98 -0.73 -9.25
N ILE A 65 8.09 -0.56 -8.52
CA ILE A 65 8.05 0.01 -7.17
C ILE A 65 7.49 1.44 -7.14
N VAL A 66 7.73 2.23 -8.19
CA VAL A 66 7.24 3.62 -8.29
C VAL A 66 5.72 3.69 -8.44
N PRO A 67 5.09 3.01 -9.42
CA PRO A 67 3.63 3.01 -9.54
C PRO A 67 2.95 2.34 -8.34
N ILE A 68 3.52 1.27 -7.76
CA ILE A 68 3.01 0.65 -6.53
C ILE A 68 3.04 1.65 -5.37
N GLY A 69 4.15 2.37 -5.19
CA GLY A 69 4.28 3.39 -4.17
C GLY A 69 3.25 4.52 -4.33
N THR A 70 3.06 4.99 -5.56
CA THR A 70 2.07 6.05 -5.88
C THR A 70 0.65 5.59 -5.55
N TRP A 71 0.29 4.38 -5.95
CA TRP A 71 -1.00 3.79 -5.62
C TRP A 71 -1.19 3.64 -4.09
N ALA A 72 -0.17 3.14 -3.38
CA ALA A 72 -0.22 2.96 -1.94
C ALA A 72 -0.42 4.29 -1.19
N LEU A 73 0.25 5.35 -1.63
CA LEU A 73 0.07 6.71 -1.09
C LEU A 73 -1.36 7.23 -1.30
N GLN A 74 -1.90 7.09 -2.53
CA GLN A 74 -3.26 7.52 -2.84
C GLN A 74 -4.30 6.76 -2.02
N GLU A 75 -4.14 5.45 -1.90
CA GLU A 75 -5.06 4.60 -1.15
C GLU A 75 -4.99 4.88 0.36
N ALA A 76 -3.80 5.11 0.92
CA ALA A 76 -3.64 5.52 2.31
C ALA A 76 -4.33 6.85 2.61
N CYS A 77 -4.18 7.85 1.73
CA CYS A 77 -4.88 9.13 1.86
C CYS A 77 -6.41 8.98 1.78
N ARG A 78 -6.89 8.19 0.81
CA ARG A 78 -8.32 7.89 0.64
C ARG A 78 -8.90 7.23 1.89
N GLN A 79 -8.20 6.24 2.43
CA GLN A 79 -8.62 5.52 3.63
C GLN A 79 -8.61 6.42 4.87
N ASN A 80 -7.60 7.28 5.02
CA ASN A 80 -7.53 8.23 6.14
C ASN A 80 -8.72 9.20 6.13
N HIS A 81 -9.06 9.74 4.97
CA HIS A 81 -10.21 10.62 4.81
C HIS A 81 -11.54 9.91 5.17
N LEU A 82 -11.67 8.62 4.86
CA LEU A 82 -12.84 7.84 5.28
C LEU A 82 -12.94 7.69 6.79
N TRP A 83 -11.82 7.48 7.49
CA TRP A 83 -11.80 7.39 8.94
C TRP A 83 -12.14 8.73 9.60
N GLU A 84 -11.61 9.84 9.09
CA GLU A 84 -11.96 11.18 9.53
C GLU A 84 -13.47 11.41 9.45
N ARG A 85 -14.08 11.09 8.31
CA ARG A 85 -15.51 11.27 8.09
C ARG A 85 -16.38 10.38 8.99
N ARG A 86 -15.91 9.19 9.34
CA ARG A 86 -16.70 8.21 10.10
C ARG A 86 -16.58 8.39 11.61
N CYS A 87 -15.40 8.75 12.10
CA CYS A 87 -15.07 8.73 13.52
C CYS A 87 -14.62 10.09 14.07
N GLY A 88 -14.48 11.11 13.22
CA GLY A 88 -13.95 12.43 13.62
C GLY A 88 -12.48 12.41 14.04
N GLN A 89 -11.77 11.30 13.84
CA GLN A 89 -10.37 11.13 14.19
C GLN A 89 -9.50 11.35 12.95
N HIS A 90 -8.63 12.34 13.02
CA HIS A 90 -7.58 12.57 12.04
C HIS A 90 -6.33 11.80 12.48
N PHE A 91 -5.98 10.76 11.74
CA PHE A 91 -4.73 10.05 11.94
C PHE A 91 -3.70 10.53 10.93
N ARG A 92 -2.42 10.47 11.29
CA ARG A 92 -1.34 10.63 10.32
C ARG A 92 -1.05 9.27 9.68
N PRO A 93 -1.33 9.08 8.38
CA PRO A 93 -0.92 7.87 7.70
C PRO A 93 0.58 7.92 7.43
N ALA A 94 1.33 6.94 7.96
CA ALA A 94 2.72 6.69 7.59
C ALA A 94 2.76 5.51 6.62
N VAL A 95 3.18 5.71 5.37
CA VAL A 95 3.31 4.62 4.41
C VAL A 95 4.72 4.02 4.54
N ARG A 96 4.83 2.73 4.85
CA ARG A 96 6.12 2.01 4.84
C ARG A 96 6.08 0.85 3.85
N THR A 97 6.96 0.93 2.86
CA THR A 97 7.25 -0.13 1.89
C THR A 97 8.58 -0.77 2.29
N ASN A 98 8.55 -1.64 3.29
CA ASN A 98 9.69 -2.54 3.57
C ASN A 98 9.54 -3.79 2.71
#